data_AF-A0A3D4NWP4-F1
#
_entry.id   AF-A0A3D4NWP4-F1
#
_cell.length_a   1.000
_cell.length_b   1.000
_cell.length_c   1.000
_cell.angle_alpha   90.00
_cell.angle_beta   90.00
_cell.angle_gamma   90.00
#
_symmetry.space_group_name_H-M   'P 1'
#
loop_
_entity.id
_entity.type
_entity.pdbx_description
1 polymer ?
#
loop_
_entity_poly.entity_id
_entity_poly.type
_entity_poly.pdbx_seq_one_letter_code
_entity_poly.pdbx_strand_id
1 'polypeptide(L)'
;MARIETGDPHYSYQWGLHNSSYSGRDIHAEEAWTISTGNSEIVVAVIDTGVDLDHEDLIANLWTNPNEIPGDGNDNDENGFDDDVQGWNFMTGDSTPPLEVIEW
;
A
#
# COMPACT_ATOMS: atom_id res chain seq x y z
N MET A 1 13.32 -6.37 -26.83
CA MET A 1 13.18 -6.92 -25.47
C MET A 1 11.68 -7.06 -25.21
N ALA A 2 11.24 -8.08 -24.46
CA ALA A 2 9.82 -8.26 -24.17
C ALA A 2 9.38 -7.19 -23.17
N ARG A 3 8.26 -6.52 -23.46
CA ARG A 3 7.63 -5.54 -22.57
C ARG A 3 6.95 -6.27 -21.42
N ILE A 4 7.04 -5.75 -20.20
CA ILE A 4 6.22 -6.22 -19.09
C ILE A 4 4.79 -5.72 -19.34
N GLU A 5 3.85 -6.64 -19.52
CA GLU A 5 2.43 -6.30 -19.58
C GLU A 5 1.87 -6.37 -18.16
N THR A 6 1.43 -5.22 -17.63
CA THR A 6 0.95 -5.13 -16.26
C THR A 6 -0.47 -5.68 -16.10
N GLY A 7 -1.29 -5.60 -17.15
CA GLY A 7 -2.70 -5.97 -17.12
C GLY A 7 -3.61 -4.90 -16.49
N ASP A 8 -3.03 -3.80 -15.99
CA ASP A 8 -3.77 -2.75 -15.30
C ASP A 8 -4.50 -1.84 -16.32
N PRO A 9 -5.83 -1.69 -16.24
CA PRO A 9 -6.61 -0.93 -17.22
C PRO A 9 -6.20 0.55 -17.32
N HIS A 10 -5.62 1.11 -16.24
CA HIS A 10 -5.29 2.53 -16.12
C HIS A 10 -3.79 2.84 -16.16
N TYR A 11 -2.94 1.85 -16.46
CA TYR A 11 -1.48 2.05 -16.54
C TYR A 11 -1.07 3.21 -17.47
N SER A 12 -1.80 3.40 -18.57
CA SER A 12 -1.54 4.48 -19.54
C SER A 12 -1.69 5.90 -18.97
N TYR A 13 -2.34 6.08 -17.82
CA TYR A 13 -2.46 7.37 -17.17
C TYR A 13 -1.27 7.68 -16.24
N GLN A 14 -0.46 6.68 -15.91
CA GLN A 14 0.66 6.79 -14.97
C GLN A 14 1.96 7.19 -15.68
N TRP A 15 1.93 8.34 -16.37
CA TRP A 15 3.06 8.84 -17.18
C TRP A 15 4.40 8.91 -16.44
N GLY A 16 4.39 9.05 -15.11
CA GLY A 16 5.59 9.09 -14.30
C GLY A 16 6.35 7.75 -14.27
N LEU A 17 5.66 6.62 -14.47
CA LEU A 17 6.26 5.29 -14.53
C LEU A 17 6.92 5.04 -15.89
N HIS A 18 6.26 5.45 -16.97
CA HIS A 18 6.77 5.34 -18.33
C HIS A 18 6.17 6.44 -19.23
N ASN A 19 7.03 7.17 -19.94
CA ASN A 19 6.64 8.26 -20.81
C ASN A 19 7.14 8.06 -22.24
N SER A 20 6.29 7.47 -23.08
CA SER A 20 6.59 7.25 -24.50
C SER A 20 6.62 8.52 -25.36
N SER A 21 6.04 9.62 -24.87
CA SER A 21 5.93 10.88 -25.63
C SER A 21 7.13 11.80 -25.40
N TYR A 22 7.79 11.70 -24.25
CA TYR A 22 8.93 12.53 -23.88
C TYR A 22 10.03 11.70 -23.21
N SER A 23 10.96 11.21 -24.03
CA SER A 23 12.11 10.42 -23.56
C SER A 23 12.83 11.07 -22.37
N GLY A 24 13.06 10.28 -21.31
CA GLY A 24 13.77 10.71 -20.11
C GLY A 24 12.96 11.60 -19.16
N ARG A 25 11.63 11.61 -19.30
CA ARG A 25 10.70 12.31 -18.39
C ARG A 25 9.75 11.33 -17.69
N ASP A 26 10.35 10.33 -17.09
CA ASP A 26 9.75 9.28 -16.26
C ASP A 26 10.85 8.72 -15.34
N ILE A 27 10.52 7.70 -14.54
CA ILE A 27 11.47 7.02 -13.66
C ILE A 27 12.04 5.72 -14.26
N HIS A 28 11.77 5.43 -15.54
CA HIS A 28 12.13 4.16 -16.19
C HIS A 28 11.65 2.92 -15.42
N ALA A 29 10.38 2.91 -14.98
CA ALA A 29 9.84 1.84 -14.14
C ALA A 29 9.79 0.49 -14.90
N GLU A 30 9.37 0.47 -16.17
CA GLU A 30 9.31 -0.77 -16.97
C GLU A 30 10.70 -1.44 -17.06
N GLU A 31 11.77 -0.65 -17.21
CA GLU A 31 13.15 -1.15 -17.22
C GLU A 31 13.57 -1.64 -15.83
N ALA A 32 13.24 -0.91 -14.77
CA ALA A 32 13.53 -1.33 -13.38
C ALA A 32 12.83 -2.65 -13.02
N TRP A 33 11.60 -2.85 -13.48
CA TRP A 33 10.83 -4.07 -13.26
C TRP A 33 11.42 -5.31 -13.94
N THR A 34 12.29 -5.14 -14.94
CA THR A 34 13.07 -6.27 -15.48
C THR A 34 14.13 -6.78 -14.50
N ILE A 35 14.48 -5.98 -13.48
CA ILE A 35 15.41 -6.31 -12.41
C ILE A 35 14.64 -6.82 -11.18
N SER A 36 13.61 -6.09 -10.74
CA SER A 36 12.74 -6.47 -9.63
C SER A 36 11.42 -5.72 -9.66
N THR A 37 10.33 -6.40 -9.31
CA THR A 37 9.00 -5.81 -9.08
C THR A 37 8.66 -5.63 -7.60
N GLY A 38 9.61 -5.88 -6.70
CA GLY A 38 9.43 -5.77 -5.25
C GLY A 38 9.53 -7.10 -4.50
N ASN A 39 9.39 -7.04 -3.17
CA ASN A 39 9.36 -8.17 -2.25
C ASN A 39 8.43 -7.80 -1.08
N SER A 40 7.51 -8.70 -0.70
CA SER A 40 6.58 -8.50 0.43
C SER A 40 7.26 -8.42 1.80
N GLU A 41 8.52 -8.82 1.92
CA GLU A 41 9.33 -8.62 3.13
C GLU A 41 9.75 -7.14 3.32
N ILE A 42 9.66 -6.32 2.26
CA ILE A 42 9.96 -4.88 2.35
C ILE A 42 8.68 -4.16 2.77
N VAL A 43 8.62 -3.79 4.06
CA VAL A 43 7.50 -3.05 4.62
C VAL A 43 7.74 -1.54 4.49
N VAL A 44 6.73 -0.81 4.01
CA VAL A 44 6.75 0.65 3.88
C VAL A 44 5.68 1.25 4.79
N ALA A 45 6.09 2.10 5.73
CA ALA A 45 5.17 2.85 6.58
C ALA A 45 4.65 4.10 5.86
N VAL A 46 3.33 4.26 5.80
CA VAL A 46 2.66 5.44 5.27
C VAL A 46 2.02 6.20 6.42
N ILE A 47 2.45 7.45 6.63
CA ILE A 47 1.89 8.36 7.64
C ILE A 47 1.00 9.36 6.90
N ASP A 48 -0.29 9.08 6.85
CA ASP A 48 -1.29 9.88 6.11
C ASP A 48 -2.66 9.78 6.80
N THR A 49 -3.76 10.03 6.09
CA THR A 49 -5.14 9.88 6.58
C THR A 49 -5.59 8.44 6.71
N GLY A 50 -4.72 7.45 6.47
CA GLY A 50 -5.04 6.02 6.54
C GLY A 50 -5.02 5.36 5.16
N VAL A 51 -5.64 4.18 5.09
CA VAL A 51 -5.75 3.37 3.88
C VAL A 51 -7.10 2.66 3.86
N ASP A 52 -7.69 2.55 2.68
CA ASP A 52 -8.86 1.70 2.47
C ASP A 52 -8.43 0.23 2.46
N LEU A 53 -8.77 -0.49 3.53
CA LEU A 53 -8.37 -1.89 3.72
C LEU A 53 -9.07 -2.85 2.76
N ASP A 54 -10.19 -2.44 2.17
CA ASP A 54 -10.99 -3.26 1.26
C ASP A 54 -10.77 -2.92 -0.22
N HIS A 55 -9.85 -1.98 -0.52
CA HIS A 55 -9.56 -1.58 -1.89
C HIS A 55 -8.95 -2.73 -2.71
N GLU A 56 -9.60 -3.11 -3.81
CA GLU A 56 -9.26 -4.30 -4.61
C GLU A 56 -7.81 -4.33 -5.11
N ASP A 57 -7.26 -3.16 -5.46
CA ASP A 57 -5.89 -3.01 -5.98
C ASP A 57 -4.81 -2.90 -4.88
N LEU A 58 -5.22 -2.72 -3.61
CA LEU A 58 -4.29 -2.54 -2.49
C LEU A 58 -4.28 -3.72 -1.53
N ILE A 59 -5.40 -4.42 -1.35
CA ILE A 59 -5.58 -5.45 -0.32
C ILE A 59 -4.50 -6.54 -0.33
N ALA A 60 -3.99 -6.90 -1.51
CA ALA A 60 -2.94 -7.90 -1.66
C ALA A 60 -1.55 -7.43 -1.18
N ASN A 61 -1.36 -6.13 -1.01
CA ASN A 61 -0.09 -5.49 -0.63
C ASN A 61 -0.13 -4.87 0.77
N LEU A 62 -1.25 -4.98 1.50
CA LEU A 62 -1.35 -4.49 2.87
C LEU A 62 -0.47 -5.31 3.81
N TRP A 63 0.26 -4.60 4.68
CA TRP A 63 1.06 -5.23 5.73
C TRP A 63 0.16 -5.64 6.90
N THR A 64 0.28 -6.89 7.33
CA THR A 64 -0.41 -7.40 8.53
C THR A 64 0.59 -7.56 9.66
N ASN A 65 0.29 -7.01 10.84
CA ASN A 65 1.10 -7.22 12.04
C ASN A 65 1.10 -8.72 12.40
N PRO A 66 2.22 -9.45 12.24
CA PRO A 66 2.25 -10.88 12.49
C PRO A 66 2.20 -11.24 13.98
N ASN A 67 2.33 -10.24 14.87
CA ASN A 67 2.35 -10.43 16.31
C ASN A 67 1.00 -10.11 16.98
N GLU A 68 0.00 -9.65 16.22
CA GLU A 68 -1.35 -9.36 16.69
C GLU A 68 -2.33 -10.51 16.37
N ILE A 69 -3.31 -10.70 17.25
CA ILE A 69 -4.43 -11.62 17.10
C ILE A 69 -5.68 -10.77 16.82
N PRO A 70 -6.15 -10.72 15.56
CA PRO A 70 -7.20 -9.78 15.19
C PRO A 70 -8.49 -9.91 16.00
N GLY A 71 -8.84 -8.82 16.69
CA GLY A 71 -10.13 -8.66 17.37
C GLY A 71 -10.19 -9.32 18.74
N ASP A 72 -9.06 -9.58 19.37
CA ASP A 72 -9.00 -10.11 20.74
C ASP A 72 -9.04 -8.99 21.80
N GLY A 73 -8.88 -7.73 21.38
CA GLY A 73 -8.95 -6.53 22.22
C GLY A 73 -7.71 -6.27 23.06
N ASN A 74 -6.57 -6.92 22.78
CA ASN A 74 -5.34 -6.77 23.54
C ASN A 74 -4.18 -6.40 22.63
N ASP A 75 -3.30 -5.53 23.11
CA ASP A 75 -1.94 -5.38 22.60
C ASP A 75 -1.13 -6.68 22.84
N ASN A 76 -1.00 -7.51 21.80
CA ASN A 76 -0.37 -8.82 21.89
C ASN A 76 1.17 -8.74 21.77
N ASP A 77 1.68 -7.69 21.12
CA ASP A 77 3.10 -7.48 20.89
C ASP A 77 3.77 -6.47 21.85
N GLU A 78 2.98 -5.94 22.80
CA GLU A 78 3.36 -4.99 23.85
C GLU A 78 3.92 -3.65 23.28
N ASN A 79 3.44 -3.23 22.11
CA ASN A 79 3.89 -1.99 21.45
C ASN A 79 3.12 -0.73 21.88
N GLY A 80 2.06 -0.88 22.68
CA GLY A 80 1.21 0.18 23.20
C GLY A 80 -0.07 0.44 22.41
N PHE A 81 -0.42 -0.41 21.44
CA PHE A 81 -1.56 -0.26 20.55
C PHE A 81 -2.39 -1.56 20.46
N ASP A 82 -3.57 -1.56 21.08
CA ASP A 82 -4.45 -2.73 21.05
C ASP A 82 -4.96 -3.02 19.61
N ASP A 83 -4.85 -4.28 19.15
CA ASP A 83 -5.38 -4.77 17.86
C ASP A 83 -4.85 -3.99 16.62
N ASP A 84 -3.60 -3.51 16.60
CA ASP A 84 -3.02 -2.72 15.49
C ASP A 84 -2.63 -3.53 14.22
N VAL A 85 -3.50 -4.47 13.85
CA VAL A 85 -3.32 -5.50 12.80
C VAL A 85 -2.92 -4.92 11.44
N GLN A 86 -3.45 -3.76 11.05
CA GLN A 86 -3.18 -3.11 9.76
C GLN A 86 -2.60 -1.70 9.94
N GLY A 87 -1.99 -1.45 11.10
CA GLY A 87 -1.51 -0.14 11.53
C GLY A 87 -2.43 0.52 12.55
N TRP A 88 -2.20 1.82 12.78
CA TRP A 88 -2.79 2.54 13.91
C TRP A 88 -3.32 3.92 13.52
N ASN A 89 -4.47 4.27 14.08
CA ASN A 89 -5.06 5.59 13.93
C ASN A 89 -4.77 6.47 15.14
N PHE A 90 -3.77 7.34 15.01
CA PHE A 90 -3.38 8.28 16.06
C PHE A 90 -4.40 9.40 16.32
N MET A 91 -5.37 9.62 15.42
CA MET A 91 -6.39 10.65 15.59
C MET A 91 -7.51 10.21 16.54
N THR A 92 -7.97 8.97 16.40
CA THR A 92 -9.02 8.38 17.25
C THR A 92 -8.46 7.58 18.42
N GLY A 93 -7.20 7.14 18.32
CA GLY A 93 -6.56 6.29 19.32
C GLY A 93 -7.10 4.87 19.30
N ASP A 94 -7.34 4.33 18.10
CA ASP A 94 -7.80 2.95 17.88
C ASP A 94 -7.17 2.35 16.61
N SER A 95 -7.46 1.07 16.37
CA SER A 95 -7.00 0.32 15.21
C SER A 95 -7.90 0.49 13.98
N THR A 96 -8.89 1.39 14.02
CA THR A 96 -9.76 1.62 12.87
C THR A 96 -9.08 2.62 11.93
N PRO A 97 -8.71 2.20 10.69
CA PRO A 97 -8.27 3.18 9.70
C PRO A 97 -9.41 4.17 9.48
N PRO A 98 -9.12 5.46 9.28
CA PRO A 98 -10.15 6.40 8.89
C PRO A 98 -10.84 5.92 7.62
N LEU A 99 -12.10 5.49 7.75
CA LEU A 99 -12.99 5.34 6.62
C LEU A 99 -13.30 6.76 6.15
N GLU A 100 -12.52 7.31 5.22
CA GLU A 100 -12.95 8.48 4.47
C GLU A 100 -14.11 8.06 3.55
N VAL A 101 -15.30 7.85 4.13
CA VAL A 101 -16.53 8.14 3.41
C VAL A 101 -16.66 9.66 3.42
N ILE A 102 -15.91 10.34 2.55
CA ILE A 102 -16.28 11.71 2.23
C ILE A 102 -17.52 11.60 1.34
N GLU A 103 -18.70 11.69 1.96
CA GLU A 103 -19.93 11.93 1.23
C GLU A 103 -19.83 13.30 0.54
N TRP A 104 -19.52 13.30 -0.75
CA TRP A 104 -19.79 14.41 -1.66
C TRP A 104 -20.99 14.07 -2.54
#